data_AF-A0AAV2RLE5-F1
#
_entry.id   AF-A0AAV2RLE5-F1
#
_cell.length_a   1.000
_cell.length_b   1.000
_cell.length_c   1.000
_cell.angle_alpha   90.00
_cell.angle_beta   90.00
_cell.angle_gamma   90.00
#
_symmetry.space_group_name_H-M   'P 1'
#
loop_
_entity.id
_entity.type
_entity.pdbx_description
1 polymer ?
#
loop_
_entity_poly.entity_id
_entity_poly.type
_entity_poly.pdbx_seq_one_letter_code
_entity_poly.pdbx_strand_id
1 'polypeptide(L)'
;MMSDKNETDKMEKEKIIIQTAEDYSKYFKVDTSQERNNLDKELEIMLTKLEEYGSLLDRTRGESRHTLESLVPQMYCHYQALQQSFQSIDNLEALVTHVKGDLEKLESNVAQAESDLGANQGFTSRMKPLFFLRDSHSAEPSTTQNVHYSPPEIFSAEDFFIQEATPTSSKSTNN
;
A
#
# COMPACT_ATOMS: atom_id res chain seq x y z
N MET A 1 14.58 5.68 115.27
CA MET A 1 13.96 4.72 114.31
C MET A 1 12.80 5.30 113.51
N MET A 2 12.08 6.35 113.95
CA MET A 2 11.00 6.96 113.14
C MET A 2 11.48 7.91 112.02
N SER A 3 12.67 8.52 112.11
CA SER A 3 13.15 9.48 111.10
C SER A 3 13.59 8.83 109.78
N ASP A 4 14.17 7.63 109.82
CA ASP A 4 14.62 6.91 108.60
C ASP A 4 13.48 6.59 107.62
N LYS A 5 12.30 6.25 108.14
CA LYS A 5 11.15 5.86 107.30
C LYS A 5 10.62 7.03 106.46
N ASN A 6 10.61 8.24 106.99
CA ASN A 6 10.10 9.43 106.30
C ASN A 6 11.02 9.89 105.18
N GLU A 7 12.33 9.72 105.37
CA GLU A 7 13.35 10.06 104.38
C GLU A 7 13.37 9.05 103.23
N THR A 8 13.16 7.77 103.56
CA THR A 8 13.02 6.68 102.57
C THR A 8 11.78 6.89 101.68
N ASP A 9 10.63 7.25 102.27
CA ASP A 9 9.35 7.45 101.55
C ASP A 9 9.37 8.70 100.64
N LYS A 10 10.17 9.72 101.00
CA LYS A 10 10.39 10.91 100.18
C LYS A 10 11.26 10.60 98.96
N MET A 11 12.36 9.86 99.14
CA MET A 11 13.21 9.42 98.03
C MET A 11 12.45 8.55 97.02
N GLU A 12 11.53 7.71 97.50
CA GLU A 12 10.75 6.83 96.63
C GLU A 12 9.76 7.62 95.75
N LYS A 13 9.13 8.67 96.30
CA LYS A 13 8.26 9.58 95.52
C LYS A 13 9.05 10.39 94.50
N GLU A 14 10.22 10.89 94.87
CA GLU A 14 11.09 11.65 93.98
C GLU A 14 11.57 10.79 92.80
N LYS A 15 11.90 9.52 93.06
CA LYS A 15 12.22 8.54 92.02
C LYS A 15 11.04 8.31 91.06
N ILE A 16 9.82 8.17 91.58
CA ILE A 16 8.60 8.00 90.75
C ILE A 16 8.35 9.24 89.89
N ILE A 17 8.52 10.45 90.43
CA ILE A 17 8.34 11.70 89.67
C ILE A 17 9.36 11.80 88.54
N ILE A 18 10.64 11.51 88.82
CA ILE A 18 11.70 11.52 87.81
C ILE A 18 11.40 10.49 86.73
N GLN A 19 11.07 9.26 87.10
CA GLN A 19 10.76 8.19 86.15
C GLN A 19 9.52 8.52 85.31
N THR A 20 8.48 9.09 85.92
CA THR A 20 7.25 9.52 85.22
C THR A 20 7.55 10.68 84.26
N ALA A 21 8.39 11.64 84.66
CA ALA A 21 8.81 12.74 83.81
C ALA A 21 9.68 12.25 82.64
N GLU A 22 10.59 11.31 82.87
CA GLU A 22 11.39 10.66 81.83
C GLU A 22 10.50 9.90 80.84
N ASP A 23 9.53 9.13 81.32
CA ASP A 23 8.58 8.40 80.48
C ASP A 23 7.69 9.34 79.68
N TYR A 24 7.21 10.45 80.26
CA TYR A 24 6.49 11.49 79.52
C TYR A 24 7.37 12.21 78.49
N SER A 25 8.65 12.44 78.79
CA SER A 25 9.57 13.12 77.87
C SER A 25 9.79 12.35 76.56
N LYS A 26 9.65 11.02 76.59
CA LYS A 26 9.81 10.15 75.41
C LYS A 26 8.74 10.43 74.34
N TYR A 27 7.52 10.82 74.73
CA TYR A 27 6.46 11.18 73.79
C TYR A 27 6.76 12.47 73.00
N PHE A 28 7.63 13.35 73.52
CA PHE A 28 8.06 14.56 72.83
C PHE A 28 9.28 14.33 71.92
N LYS A 29 9.93 13.16 72.02
CA LYS A 29 11.07 12.77 71.18
C LYS A 29 10.57 11.86 70.05
N VAL A 30 9.93 12.47 69.06
CA VAL A 30 9.55 11.78 67.83
C VAL A 30 10.75 11.78 66.88
N ASP A 31 11.34 10.62 66.63
CA ASP A 31 12.36 10.45 65.61
C ASP A 31 11.70 10.25 64.24
N THR A 32 11.78 11.29 63.40
CA THR A 32 11.21 11.28 62.03
C THR A 32 12.25 10.92 60.97
N SER A 33 13.47 10.56 61.37
CA SER A 33 14.58 10.32 60.43
C SER A 33 14.28 9.20 59.45
N GLN A 34 13.59 8.15 59.87
CA GLN A 34 13.21 7.04 59.01
C GLN A 34 12.18 7.46 57.95
N GLU A 35 11.15 8.21 58.36
CA GLU A 35 10.09 8.67 57.46
C GLU A 35 10.64 9.67 56.45
N ARG A 36 11.54 10.57 56.88
CA ARG A 36 12.27 11.46 55.98
C ARG A 36 13.09 10.70 54.95
N ASN A 37 13.86 9.70 55.38
CA ASN A 37 14.66 8.88 54.47
C ASN A 37 13.80 8.07 53.49
N ASN A 38 12.61 7.64 53.89
CA ASN A 38 11.68 6.96 52.99
C ASN A 38 11.12 7.92 51.94
N LEU A 39 10.75 9.13 52.34
CA LEU A 39 10.31 10.19 51.42
C LEU A 39 11.42 10.56 50.42
N ASP A 40 12.65 10.73 50.89
CA ASP A 40 13.80 11.07 50.04
C ASP A 40 14.03 9.98 48.97
N LYS A 41 13.89 8.69 49.33
CA LYS A 41 13.99 7.58 48.37
C LYS A 41 12.84 7.58 47.36
N GLU A 42 11.62 7.86 47.81
CA GLU A 42 10.46 7.89 46.92
C GLU A 42 10.55 9.04 45.92
N LEU A 43 11.04 10.21 46.35
CA LEU A 43 11.33 11.34 45.48
C LEU A 43 12.37 10.99 44.42
N GLU A 44 13.45 10.33 44.79
CA GLU A 44 14.49 9.93 43.84
C GLU A 44 13.95 8.96 42.76
N ILE A 45 13.12 8.01 43.18
CA ILE A 45 12.44 7.09 42.25
C ILE A 45 11.51 7.87 41.32
N MET A 46 10.78 8.85 41.84
CA MET A 46 9.87 9.67 41.04
C MET A 46 10.62 10.54 40.03
N LEU A 47 11.74 11.14 40.42
CA LEU A 47 12.61 11.92 39.53
C LEU A 47 13.18 11.03 38.40
N THR A 48 13.67 9.84 38.74
CA THR A 48 14.16 8.86 37.76
C THR A 48 13.08 8.50 36.74
N LYS A 49 11.87 8.20 37.21
CA LYS A 49 10.73 7.89 36.32
C LYS A 49 10.36 9.06 35.41
N LEU A 50 10.48 10.29 35.90
CA LEU A 50 10.17 11.48 35.11
C LEU A 50 11.19 11.68 33.97
N GLU A 51 12.47 11.40 34.20
CA GLU A 51 13.51 11.37 33.16
C GLU A 51 13.27 10.26 32.13
N GLU A 52 12.87 9.07 32.58
CA GLU A 52 12.50 7.96 31.70
C GLU A 52 11.30 8.33 30.83
N TYR A 53 10.26 8.95 31.40
CA TYR A 53 9.09 9.40 30.64
C TYR A 53 9.44 10.48 29.62
N GLY A 54 10.33 11.41 29.95
CA GLY A 54 10.85 12.38 28.99
C GLY A 54 11.55 11.70 27.81
N SER A 55 12.41 10.73 28.10
CA SER A 55 13.13 9.96 27.09
C SER A 55 12.19 9.15 26.18
N LEU A 56 11.15 8.53 26.76
CA LEU A 56 10.11 7.83 26.00
C LEU A 56 9.32 8.79 25.12
N LEU A 57 8.96 9.97 25.64
CA LEU A 57 8.23 10.98 24.88
C LEU A 57 9.02 11.46 23.67
N ASP A 58 10.31 11.75 23.86
CA ASP A 58 11.20 12.18 22.79
C ASP A 58 11.36 11.09 21.72
N ARG A 59 11.48 9.84 22.15
CA ARG A 59 11.52 8.69 21.24
C ARG A 59 10.22 8.56 20.44
N THR A 60 9.06 8.58 21.10
CA THR A 60 7.74 8.49 20.43
C THR A 60 7.53 9.64 19.46
N ARG A 61 7.95 10.85 19.84
CA ARG A 61 7.89 12.01 18.95
C ARG A 61 8.82 11.85 17.75
N GLY A 62 10.04 11.36 17.97
CA GLY A 62 10.99 11.04 16.91
C GLY A 62 10.46 9.99 15.93
N GLU A 63 9.86 8.92 16.45
CA GLU A 63 9.26 7.86 15.64
C GLU A 63 8.04 8.35 14.83
N SER A 64 7.20 9.19 15.44
CA SER A 64 6.07 9.81 14.75
C SER A 64 6.55 10.71 13.60
N ARG A 65 7.61 11.49 13.83
CA ARG A 65 8.24 12.32 12.80
C ARG A 65 8.86 11.48 11.69
N HIS A 66 9.60 10.42 12.03
CA HIS A 66 10.18 9.52 11.05
C HIS A 66 9.09 8.87 10.17
N THR A 67 7.99 8.43 10.79
CA THR A 67 6.86 7.86 10.06
C THR A 67 6.27 8.86 9.06
N LEU A 68 6.02 10.10 9.49
CA LEU A 68 5.38 11.12 8.66
C LEU A 68 6.32 11.71 7.59
N GLU A 69 7.57 12.00 7.97
CA GLU A 69 8.54 12.71 7.11
C GLU A 69 9.27 11.75 6.17
N SER A 70 9.37 10.45 6.50
CA SER A 70 10.13 9.47 5.71
C SER A 70 9.27 8.32 5.21
N LEU A 71 8.63 7.56 6.12
CA LEU A 71 7.97 6.31 5.74
C LEU A 71 6.77 6.54 4.82
N VAL A 72 5.91 7.51 5.14
CA VAL A 72 4.73 7.83 4.33
C VAL A 72 5.12 8.29 2.91
N PRO A 73 6.04 9.24 2.71
CA PRO A 73 6.52 9.60 1.37
C PRO A 73 7.12 8.42 0.61
N GLN A 74 7.94 7.59 1.24
CA GLN A 74 8.52 6.41 0.59
C GLN A 74 7.44 5.42 0.14
N MET A 75 6.47 5.14 1.01
CA MET A 75 5.34 4.27 0.68
C MET A 75 4.52 4.84 -0.48
N TYR A 76 4.32 6.16 -0.53
CA TYR A 76 3.65 6.81 -1.64
C TYR A 76 4.43 6.68 -2.95
N CYS A 77 5.75 6.85 -2.94
CA CYS A 77 6.60 6.61 -4.12
C CYS A 77 6.48 5.16 -4.60
N HIS A 78 6.51 4.18 -3.69
CA HIS A 78 6.31 2.78 -4.04
C HIS A 78 4.92 2.51 -4.61
N TYR A 79 3.88 3.14 -4.06
CA TYR A 79 2.53 3.07 -4.59
C TYR A 79 2.45 3.62 -6.02
N GLN A 80 3.08 4.77 -6.30
CA GLN A 80 3.12 5.34 -7.65
C GLN A 80 3.84 4.41 -8.64
N ALA A 81 4.96 3.81 -8.25
CA ALA A 81 5.67 2.83 -9.08
C ALA A 81 4.80 1.59 -9.36
N LEU A 82 4.02 1.15 -8.36
CA LEU A 82 3.08 0.05 -8.52
C LEU A 82 1.93 0.41 -9.48
N GLN A 83 1.39 1.63 -9.40
CA GLN A 83 0.37 2.12 -10.34
C GLN A 83 0.86 2.10 -11.79
N GLN A 84 2.11 2.53 -12.03
CA GLN A 84 2.71 2.45 -13.36
C GLN A 84 2.83 0.99 -13.86
N SER A 85 3.12 0.06 -12.96
CA SER A 85 3.20 -1.36 -13.29
C SER A 85 1.82 -1.93 -13.65
N PHE A 86 0.77 -1.56 -12.90
CA PHE A 86 -0.60 -1.97 -13.24
C PHE A 86 -1.05 -1.39 -14.59
N GLN A 87 -0.76 -0.11 -14.85
CA GLN A 87 -1.06 0.48 -16.15
C GLN A 87 -0.35 -0.25 -17.30
N SER A 88 0.89 -0.69 -17.08
CA SER A 88 1.62 -1.49 -18.07
C SER A 88 0.98 -2.85 -18.31
N ILE A 89 0.39 -3.45 -17.27
CA ILE A 89 -0.37 -4.71 -17.38
C ILE A 89 -1.67 -4.49 -18.15
N ASP A 90 -2.43 -3.44 -17.85
CA ASP A 90 -3.69 -3.12 -18.53
C ASP A 90 -3.45 -2.85 -20.02
N ASN A 91 -2.39 -2.11 -20.35
CA ASN A 91 -1.96 -1.84 -21.71
C ASN A 91 -1.62 -3.12 -22.48
N LEU A 92 -0.92 -4.05 -21.82
CA LEU A 92 -0.61 -5.36 -22.39
C LEU A 92 -1.88 -6.20 -22.62
N GLU A 93 -2.84 -6.18 -21.69
CA GLU A 93 -4.12 -6.87 -21.84
C GLU A 93 -4.92 -6.33 -23.03
N ALA A 94 -4.96 -5.00 -23.21
CA ALA A 94 -5.59 -4.36 -24.35
C ALA A 94 -4.94 -4.79 -25.68
N LEU A 95 -3.61 -4.81 -25.73
CA LEU A 95 -2.87 -5.27 -26.91
C LEU A 95 -3.19 -6.74 -27.24
N VAL A 96 -3.14 -7.63 -26.24
CA VAL A 96 -3.45 -9.06 -26.43
C VAL A 96 -4.88 -9.26 -26.92
N THR A 97 -5.82 -8.49 -26.38
CA THR A 97 -7.23 -8.51 -26.80
C THR A 97 -7.38 -8.09 -28.26
N HIS A 98 -6.66 -7.04 -28.68
CA HIS A 98 -6.68 -6.57 -30.06
C HIS A 98 -6.10 -7.62 -31.03
N VAL A 99 -4.92 -8.16 -30.71
CA VAL A 99 -4.27 -9.23 -31.49
C VAL A 99 -5.19 -10.43 -31.65
N LYS A 100 -5.88 -10.84 -30.58
CA LYS A 100 -6.84 -11.94 -30.61
C LYS A 100 -7.97 -11.65 -31.62
N GLY A 101 -8.55 -10.45 -31.57
CA GLY A 101 -9.62 -10.07 -32.50
C GLY A 101 -9.17 -10.07 -33.96
N ASP A 102 -7.96 -9.62 -34.25
CA ASP A 102 -7.43 -9.65 -35.62
C ASP A 102 -7.10 -11.06 -36.09
N LEU A 103 -6.63 -11.95 -35.21
CA LEU A 103 -6.43 -13.36 -35.52
C LEU A 103 -7.75 -14.07 -35.83
N GLU A 104 -8.81 -13.80 -35.06
CA GLU A 104 -10.14 -14.36 -35.32
C GLU A 104 -10.70 -13.90 -36.67
N LYS A 105 -10.52 -12.63 -37.05
CA LYS A 105 -10.89 -12.12 -38.39
C LYS A 105 -10.07 -12.80 -39.48
N LEU A 106 -8.76 -12.94 -39.28
CA LEU A 106 -7.87 -13.58 -40.25
C LEU A 106 -8.28 -15.05 -40.46
N GLU A 107 -8.53 -15.79 -39.38
CA GLU A 107 -9.00 -17.18 -39.44
C GLU A 107 -10.33 -17.29 -40.20
N SER A 108 -11.29 -16.39 -39.94
CA SER A 108 -12.55 -16.33 -40.69
C SER A 108 -12.35 -16.04 -42.18
N ASN A 109 -11.49 -15.09 -42.53
CA ASN A 109 -11.20 -14.73 -43.92
C ASN A 109 -10.51 -15.88 -44.67
N VAL A 110 -9.59 -16.60 -44.01
CA VAL A 110 -8.94 -17.79 -44.56
C VAL A 110 -9.96 -18.90 -44.78
N ALA A 111 -10.81 -19.20 -43.79
CA ALA A 111 -11.85 -20.20 -43.93
C ALA A 111 -12.82 -19.89 -45.09
N GLN A 112 -13.19 -18.61 -45.26
CA GLN A 112 -14.00 -18.17 -46.39
C GLN A 112 -13.28 -18.37 -47.73
N ALA A 113 -12.02 -17.95 -47.83
CA ALA A 113 -11.21 -18.12 -49.04
C ALA A 113 -11.00 -19.61 -49.40
N GLU A 114 -10.78 -20.47 -48.40
CA GLU A 114 -10.70 -21.93 -48.59
C GLU A 114 -12.02 -22.53 -49.06
N SER A 115 -13.16 -22.06 -48.55
CA SER A 115 -14.50 -22.46 -49.03
C SER A 115 -14.72 -22.04 -50.49
N ASP A 116 -14.42 -20.78 -50.81
CA ASP A 116 -14.61 -20.21 -52.15
C ASP A 116 -13.68 -20.86 -53.19
N LEU A 117 -12.47 -21.26 -52.79
CA LEU A 117 -11.53 -21.98 -53.65
C LEU A 117 -11.83 -23.49 -53.70
N GLY A 118 -12.28 -24.09 -52.59
CA GLY A 118 -12.65 -25.50 -52.47
C GLY A 118 -13.92 -25.85 -53.25
N ALA A 119 -14.88 -24.94 -53.36
CA ALA A 119 -16.03 -25.05 -54.26
C ALA A 119 -15.61 -25.08 -55.74
N ASN A 120 -14.42 -24.54 -56.07
CA ASN A 120 -13.89 -24.46 -57.43
C ASN A 120 -12.86 -25.56 -57.77
N GLN A 121 -12.58 -26.50 -56.87
CA GLN A 121 -11.77 -27.70 -57.18
C GLN A 121 -12.55 -28.84 -57.86
N GLY A 122 -13.60 -28.48 -58.61
CA GLY A 122 -14.06 -29.28 -59.74
C GLY A 122 -13.09 -29.17 -60.91
N PHE A 123 -11.87 -29.70 -60.77
CA PHE A 123 -10.85 -29.78 -61.84
C PHE A 123 -11.23 -30.82 -62.91
N THR A 124 -12.47 -30.79 -63.39
CA THR A 124 -12.95 -31.57 -64.53
C THR A 124 -13.55 -30.66 -65.58
N SER A 125 -12.84 -29.58 -65.93
CA SER A 125 -13.10 -28.88 -67.20
C SER A 125 -12.55 -29.74 -68.34
N ARG A 126 -13.37 -30.73 -68.69
CA ARG A 126 -13.30 -31.59 -69.87
C ARG A 126 -13.05 -30.72 -71.09
N MET A 127 -11.86 -30.80 -71.68
CA MET A 127 -11.56 -30.21 -72.99
C MET A 127 -12.63 -30.67 -73.98
N LYS A 128 -13.52 -29.77 -74.41
CA LYS A 128 -14.44 -30.00 -75.52
C LYS A 128 -13.71 -29.65 -76.82
N PRO A 129 -13.75 -30.51 -77.86
CA PRO A 129 -13.09 -30.23 -79.12
C PRO A 129 -13.77 -29.07 -79.83
N LEU A 130 -12.93 -28.18 -80.37
CA LEU A 130 -13.29 -27.01 -81.17
C LEU A 130 -13.90 -27.44 -82.51
N PHE A 131 -15.21 -27.71 -82.58
CA PHE A 131 -15.95 -27.65 -83.84
C PHE A 131 -17.39 -27.20 -83.58
N PHE A 132 -17.93 -26.45 -84.54
CA PHE A 132 -19.31 -25.97 -84.69
C PHE A 132 -19.62 -24.56 -84.17
N LEU A 133 -19.35 -23.59 -85.06
CA LEU A 133 -20.15 -22.38 -85.27
C LEU A 133 -21.66 -22.71 -85.27
N ARG A 134 -22.47 -21.96 -84.51
CA ARG A 134 -23.60 -21.16 -85.03
C ARG A 134 -24.29 -20.35 -83.92
N ASP A 135 -24.71 -19.17 -84.36
CA ASP A 135 -25.43 -18.08 -83.70
C ASP A 135 -26.53 -18.38 -82.69
N SER A 136 -26.65 -17.40 -81.79
CA SER A 136 -27.87 -16.77 -81.24
C SER A 136 -28.35 -17.16 -79.84
N HIS A 137 -28.62 -16.08 -79.10
CA HIS A 137 -29.45 -15.90 -77.90
C HIS A 137 -28.83 -16.11 -76.51
N SER A 138 -28.83 -14.98 -75.79
CA SER A 138 -28.96 -14.79 -74.33
C SER A 138 -28.40 -15.86 -73.41
N ALA A 139 -27.25 -15.57 -72.83
CA ALA A 139 -27.00 -15.81 -71.42
C ALA A 139 -26.01 -14.74 -70.95
N GLU A 140 -26.43 -13.90 -70.01
CA GLU A 140 -25.50 -13.10 -69.23
C GLU A 140 -24.44 -14.04 -68.63
N PRO A 141 -23.14 -13.79 -68.82
CA PRO A 141 -22.13 -14.51 -68.06
C PRO A 141 -22.30 -14.09 -66.59
N SER A 142 -22.85 -15.02 -65.81
CA SER A 142 -22.88 -15.02 -64.36
C SER A 142 -21.56 -14.50 -63.81
N THR A 143 -21.69 -13.41 -63.05
CA THR A 143 -20.70 -12.72 -62.24
C THR A 143 -19.50 -13.60 -61.92
N THR A 144 -18.39 -13.36 -62.61
CA THR A 144 -17.06 -13.66 -62.06
C THR A 144 -16.97 -12.89 -60.75
N GLN A 145 -17.16 -13.58 -59.63
CA GLN A 145 -16.89 -13.00 -58.32
C GLN A 145 -15.39 -12.71 -58.30
N ASN A 146 -15.05 -11.45 -58.60
CA ASN A 146 -13.71 -10.93 -58.43
C ASN A 146 -13.40 -11.04 -56.94
N VAL A 147 -12.56 -12.01 -56.58
CA VAL A 147 -11.98 -12.10 -55.23
C VAL A 147 -11.05 -10.90 -55.09
N HIS A 148 -11.61 -9.80 -54.59
CA HIS A 148 -10.87 -8.56 -54.37
C HIS A 148 -10.10 -8.70 -53.04
N TYR A 149 -8.81 -8.98 -53.14
CA TYR A 149 -7.92 -9.00 -51.98
C TYR A 149 -7.82 -7.59 -51.37
N SER A 150 -8.22 -7.46 -50.10
CA SER A 150 -7.90 -6.29 -49.28
C SER A 150 -6.77 -6.67 -48.32
N PRO A 151 -5.65 -5.92 -48.29
CA PRO A 151 -4.62 -6.11 -47.28
C PRO A 151 -5.19 -6.00 -45.86
N PRO A 152 -4.71 -6.81 -44.90
CA PRO A 152 -5.04 -6.64 -43.49
C PRO A 152 -4.54 -5.29 -42.95
N GLU A 153 -5.31 -4.68 -42.05
CA GLU A 153 -4.86 -3.51 -41.30
C GLU A 153 -3.74 -3.93 -40.33
N ILE A 154 -2.61 -3.22 -40.36
CA ILE A 154 -1.46 -3.51 -39.52
C ILE A 154 -1.49 -2.51 -38.36
N PHE A 155 -1.68 -3.01 -37.13
CA PHE A 155 -1.63 -2.18 -35.93
C PHE A 155 -0.17 -2.04 -35.41
N SER A 156 0.11 -0.96 -34.68
CA SER A 156 1.38 -0.76 -33.97
C SER A 156 1.22 -1.13 -32.50
N ALA A 157 2.14 -1.92 -31.94
CA ALA A 157 2.11 -2.25 -30.51
C ALA A 157 2.40 -1.02 -29.64
N GLU A 158 3.16 -0.07 -30.18
CA GLU A 158 3.55 1.18 -29.56
C GLU A 158 2.33 2.03 -29.15
N ASP A 159 1.24 1.98 -29.92
CA ASP A 159 0.00 2.73 -29.67
C ASP A 159 -0.66 2.35 -28.33
N PHE A 160 -0.40 1.13 -27.84
CA PHE A 160 -0.94 0.64 -26.56
C PHE A 160 -0.06 1.00 -25.35
N PHE A 161 1.18 1.46 -25.56
CA PHE A 161 2.12 1.79 -24.48
C PHE A 161 2.45 3.29 -24.40
N ILE A 162 1.80 4.15 -25.19
CA ILE A 162 2.01 5.61 -25.12
C ILE A 162 1.50 6.11 -23.76
N GLN A 163 2.43 6.36 -22.84
CA GLN A 163 2.12 7.13 -21.63
C GLN A 163 1.64 8.51 -22.05
N GLU A 164 0.43 8.91 -21.61
CA GLU A 164 -0.05 10.29 -21.69
C GLU A 164 0.94 11.22 -20.97
N ALA A 165 1.94 11.68 -21.70
CA ALA A 165 2.81 12.76 -21.32
C ALA A 165 2.60 13.88 -22.33
N THR A 166 1.54 14.68 -22.14
CA THR A 166 1.51 16.14 -22.39
C THR A 166 0.13 16.75 -22.14
N PRO A 167 0.00 17.77 -21.27
CA PRO A 167 -1.03 18.79 -21.40
C PRO A 167 -0.55 19.83 -22.43
N THR A 168 -0.97 19.72 -23.69
CA THR A 168 -0.72 20.77 -24.69
C THR A 168 -1.66 21.95 -24.46
N SER A 169 -1.25 22.83 -23.56
CA SER A 169 -1.60 24.25 -23.63
C SER A 169 -0.78 24.89 -24.76
N SER A 170 -1.41 25.24 -25.88
CA SER A 170 -0.95 26.35 -26.70
C SER A 170 -2.11 27.29 -27.04
N LYS A 171 -2.02 28.47 -26.42
CA LYS A 171 -2.80 29.68 -26.68
C LYS A 171 -2.60 30.16 -28.11
N SER A 172 -3.68 30.71 -28.67
CA SER A 172 -3.77 31.97 -29.40
C SER A 172 -2.53 32.49 -30.14
N THR A 173 -2.66 32.64 -31.47
CA THR A 173 -2.08 33.78 -32.17
C THR A 173 -2.99 34.23 -33.31
N ASN A 174 -3.38 35.51 -33.26
CA ASN A 174 -3.97 36.29 -34.34
C ASN A 174 -3.14 36.23 -35.63
N ASN A 175 -3.83 36.17 -36.78
CA ASN A 175 -3.86 37.26 -37.77
C ASN A 175 -4.93 36.99 -38.83
#